data_AF-A0A317JBP2-F1
#
_entry.id   AF-A0A317JBP2-F1
#
_cell.length_a   1.000
_cell.length_b   1.000
_cell.length_c   1.000
_cell.angle_alpha   90.00
_cell.angle_beta   90.00
_cell.angle_gamma   90.00
#
_symmetry.space_group_name_H-M   'P 1'
#
loop_
_entity.id
_entity.type
_entity.pdbx_description
1 polymer ?
#
loop_
_entity_poly.entity_id
_entity_poly.type
_entity_poly.pdbx_seq_one_letter_code
_entity_poly.pdbx_strand_id
1 'polypeptide(L)'
;MAVINLKNRKGLAEFNPDARLQNRKVVARALWECLVENDIEAFKEILRSHLEVTNKDELAGKAGIPRRTLFRMLSPEGNPTLENLGKIIHQLCA
;
A
#
# COMPACT_ATOMS: atom_id res chain seq x y z
N MET A 1 32.95 16.35 5.43
CA MET A 1 31.75 15.78 6.09
C MET A 1 30.94 16.93 6.65
N ALA A 2 29.66 17.06 6.29
CA ALA A 2 28.81 18.17 6.75
C ALA A 2 28.34 17.94 8.19
N VAL A 3 28.52 18.93 9.06
CA VAL A 3 28.07 18.89 10.45
C VAL A 3 26.58 19.25 10.49
N ILE A 4 25.73 18.30 10.89
CA ILE A 4 24.29 18.51 11.02
C ILE A 4 24.02 19.13 12.40
N ASN A 5 23.61 20.40 12.43
CA ASN A 5 23.17 21.07 13.66
C ASN A 5 21.70 20.74 13.94
N LEU A 6 21.44 19.84 14.89
CA LEU A 6 20.09 19.55 15.38
C LEU A 6 19.62 20.68 16.30
N LYS A 7 18.38 21.15 16.12
CA LYS A 7 17.79 22.19 16.99
C LYS A 7 17.65 21.65 18.42
N ASN A 8 18.34 22.29 19.35
CA ASN A 8 18.28 21.95 20.78
C ASN A 8 16.84 22.00 21.31
N ARG A 9 16.42 20.92 21.98
CA ARG A 9 15.18 20.78 22.79
C ARG A 9 13.84 20.67 22.05
N LYS A 10 13.80 20.21 20.80
CA LYS A 10 12.57 19.50 20.36
C LYS A 10 12.71 18.04 20.79
N GLY A 11 11.84 17.59 21.69
CA GLY A 11 11.81 16.19 22.13
C GLY A 11 11.70 15.22 20.94
N LEU A 12 12.02 13.95 21.18
CA LEU A 12 11.86 12.90 20.18
C LEU A 12 10.41 12.90 19.70
N ALA A 13 10.20 13.12 18.40
CA ALA A 13 8.89 12.97 17.79
C ALA A 13 8.67 11.49 17.49
N GLU A 14 7.53 10.96 17.91
CA GLU A 14 7.12 9.61 17.54
C GLU A 14 6.87 9.58 16.02
N PHE A 15 7.65 8.76 15.31
CA PHE A 15 7.53 8.57 13.87
C PHE A 15 7.02 7.15 13.62
N ASN A 16 5.82 7.05 13.06
CA ASN A 16 5.26 5.77 12.63
C ASN A 16 5.44 5.63 11.11
N PRO A 17 6.32 4.71 10.63
CA PRO A 17 6.53 4.49 9.20
C PRO A 17 5.26 3.98 8.49
N ASP A 18 4.38 3.27 9.21
CA ASP A 18 3.19 2.64 8.65
C ASP A 18 2.03 3.62 8.48
N ALA A 19 2.07 4.78 9.13
CA ALA A 19 0.96 5.74 9.14
C ALA A 19 0.52 6.18 7.73
N ARG A 20 1.48 6.28 6.79
CA ARG A 20 1.18 6.60 5.38
C ARG A 20 0.48 5.45 4.67
N LEU A 21 0.95 4.23 4.91
CA LEU A 21 0.40 3.01 4.33
C LEU A 21 -0.97 2.69 4.93
N GLN A 22 -1.27 3.06 6.17
CA GLN A 22 -2.59 2.87 6.78
C GLN A 22 -3.64 3.87 6.26
N ASN A 23 -3.21 4.99 5.67
CA ASN A 23 -4.12 6.02 5.18
C ASN A 23 -4.66 5.66 3.79
N ARG A 24 -5.90 5.16 3.73
CA ARG A 24 -6.58 4.76 2.50
C ARG A 24 -6.60 5.84 1.41
N LYS A 25 -6.77 7.12 1.78
CA LYS A 25 -6.80 8.22 0.78
C LYS A 25 -5.45 8.42 0.12
N VAL A 26 -4.38 8.33 0.90
CA VAL A 26 -3.00 8.45 0.40
C VAL A 26 -2.66 7.27 -0.50
N VAL A 27 -3.02 6.05 -0.07
CA VAL A 27 -2.81 4.84 -0.87
C VAL A 27 -3.61 4.87 -2.18
N ALA A 28 -4.90 5.22 -2.13
CA ALA A 28 -5.73 5.32 -3.32
C ALA A 28 -5.18 6.31 -4.36
N ARG A 29 -4.68 7.46 -3.89
CA ARG A 29 -4.03 8.44 -4.77
C ARG A 29 -2.75 7.89 -5.39
N ALA A 30 -1.89 7.24 -4.60
CA ALA A 30 -0.65 6.67 -5.10
C ALA A 30 -0.91 5.56 -6.13
N LEU A 31 -1.91 4.69 -5.88
CA LEU A 31 -2.33 3.66 -6.83
C LEU A 31 -2.85 4.26 -8.14
N TRP A 32 -3.60 5.37 -8.08
CA TRP A 32 -4.03 6.09 -9.28
C TRP A 32 -2.85 6.66 -10.07
N GLU A 33 -1.89 7.30 -9.39
CA GLU A 33 -0.68 7.84 -10.02
C GLU A 33 0.10 6.71 -10.74
N CYS A 34 0.29 5.55 -10.11
CA CYS A 34 0.91 4.39 -10.74
C CYS A 34 0.19 3.92 -12.02
N LEU A 35 -1.15 3.92 -12.02
CA LEU A 35 -1.92 3.56 -13.21
C LEU A 35 -1.75 4.57 -14.35
N VAL A 36 -1.72 5.87 -14.04
CA VAL A 36 -1.51 6.95 -15.03
C VAL A 36 -0.10 6.89 -15.62
N GLU A 37 0.90 6.59 -14.80
CA GLU A 37 2.30 6.49 -15.21
C GLU A 37 2.66 5.12 -15.82
N ASN A 38 1.72 4.18 -15.84
CA ASN A 38 1.93 2.78 -16.24
C ASN A 38 3.02 2.07 -15.42
N ASP A 39 3.17 2.45 -14.15
CA ASP A 39 4.10 1.82 -13.19
C ASP A 39 3.39 0.70 -12.42
N ILE A 40 3.29 -0.46 -13.06
CA ILE A 40 2.63 -1.64 -12.50
C ILE A 40 3.44 -2.26 -11.35
N GLU A 41 4.76 -2.09 -11.34
CA GLU A 41 5.61 -2.62 -10.29
C GLU A 41 5.37 -1.87 -8.97
N ALA A 42 5.44 -0.55 -9.00
CA ALA A 42 5.12 0.29 -7.84
C ALA A 42 3.67 0.09 -7.38
N PHE A 43 2.73 -0.06 -8.33
CA PHE A 43 1.34 -0.37 -7.99
C PHE A 43 1.23 -1.62 -7.11
N LYS A 44 1.88 -2.72 -7.52
CA LYS A 44 1.88 -3.98 -6.77
C LYS A 44 2.53 -3.84 -5.41
N GLU A 45 3.66 -3.14 -5.34
CA GLU A 45 4.40 -2.91 -4.10
C GLU A 45 3.57 -2.11 -3.10
N ILE A 46 3.03 -0.95 -3.50
CA ILE A 46 2.20 -0.09 -2.64
C ILE A 46 0.99 -0.84 -2.12
N LEU A 47 0.28 -1.55 -3.00
CA LEU A 47 -0.89 -2.31 -2.61
C LEU A 47 -0.54 -3.43 -1.63
N ARG A 48 0.55 -4.14 -1.88
CA ARG A 48 1.03 -5.19 -0.97
C ARG A 48 1.45 -4.61 0.38
N SER A 49 2.19 -3.50 0.42
CA SER A 49 2.61 -2.86 1.66
C SER A 49 1.41 -2.32 2.45
N HIS A 50 0.41 -1.75 1.79
CA HIS A 50 -0.86 -1.36 2.42
C HIS A 50 -1.53 -2.56 3.08
N LEU A 51 -1.63 -3.68 2.36
CA LEU A 51 -2.18 -4.92 2.90
C LEU A 51 -1.33 -5.46 4.06
N GLU A 52 -0.01 -5.27 4.04
CA GLU A 52 0.87 -5.77 5.09
C GLU A 52 0.68 -5.08 6.44
N VAL A 53 0.35 -3.79 6.44
CA VAL A 53 0.17 -2.96 7.65
C VAL A 53 -1.29 -2.79 8.09
N THR A 54 -2.24 -3.24 7.27
CA THR A 54 -3.67 -3.23 7.57
C THR A 54 -4.19 -4.64 7.88
N ASN A 55 -5.42 -4.75 8.36
CA ASN A 55 -5.99 -6.06 8.72
C ASN A 55 -6.29 -6.89 7.46
N LYS A 56 -5.31 -7.72 7.07
CA LYS A 56 -5.26 -8.55 5.85
C LYS A 56 -6.50 -9.41 5.65
N ASP A 57 -7.05 -9.93 6.74
CA ASP A 57 -8.10 -10.93 6.69
C ASP A 57 -9.47 -10.29 6.41
N GLU A 58 -9.65 -9.03 6.83
CA GLU A 58 -10.86 -8.26 6.54
C GLU A 58 -10.95 -7.90 5.05
N LEU A 59 -9.87 -7.41 4.46
CA LEU A 59 -9.87 -6.99 3.05
C LEU A 59 -9.91 -8.18 2.10
N ALA A 60 -9.17 -9.26 2.41
CA ALA A 60 -9.23 -10.51 1.66
C ALA A 60 -10.65 -11.12 1.68
N GLY A 61 -11.30 -11.13 2.85
CA GLY A 61 -12.68 -11.58 3.01
C GLY A 61 -13.67 -10.73 2.20
N LYS A 62 -13.60 -9.41 2.32
CA LYS A 62 -14.47 -8.47 1.59
C LYS A 62 -14.29 -8.52 0.08
N ALA A 63 -13.07 -8.74 -0.40
CA ALA A 63 -12.78 -8.89 -1.83
C ALA A 63 -13.17 -10.28 -2.37
N GLY A 64 -13.46 -11.26 -1.51
CA GLY A 64 -13.72 -12.64 -1.90
C GLY A 64 -12.48 -13.36 -2.46
N ILE A 65 -11.27 -12.88 -2.13
CA ILE A 65 -10.01 -13.42 -2.64
C ILE A 65 -9.23 -14.07 -1.49
N PRO A 66 -8.87 -15.35 -1.58
CA PRO A 66 -8.05 -15.99 -0.57
C PRO A 66 -6.72 -15.25 -0.38
N ARG A 67 -6.32 -15.04 0.88
CA ARG A 67 -5.09 -14.31 1.23
C ARG A 67 -3.86 -14.80 0.48
N ARG A 68 -3.66 -16.12 0.37
CA ARG A 68 -2.53 -16.69 -0.37
C ARG A 68 -2.55 -16.30 -1.85
N THR A 69 -3.73 -16.26 -2.46
CA THR A 69 -3.92 -15.83 -3.85
C THR A 69 -3.62 -14.34 -4.01
N LEU A 70 -4.10 -13.52 -3.06
CA LEU A 70 -3.86 -12.07 -3.02
C LEU A 70 -2.36 -11.74 -2.97
N PHE A 71 -1.61 -12.34 -2.05
CA PHE A 71 -0.17 -12.11 -1.96
C PHE A 71 0.61 -12.70 -3.15
N ARG A 72 0.19 -13.84 -3.68
CA ARG A 72 0.82 -14.44 -4.86
C ARG A 72 0.66 -13.58 -6.11
N MET A 73 -0.55 -13.04 -6.36
CA MET A 73 -0.78 -12.20 -7.54
C MET A 73 -0.14 -10.82 -7.43
N LEU A 74 0.14 -10.34 -6.21
CA LEU A 74 0.89 -9.10 -5.97
C LEU A 74 2.40 -9.33 -5.80
N SER A 75 2.92 -10.52 -6.08
CA SER A 75 4.37 -10.76 -6.08
C SER A 75 5.04 -10.06 -7.28
N PRO A 76 6.37 -9.93 -7.29
CA PRO A 76 7.09 -9.36 -8.43
C PRO A 76 6.74 -10.05 -9.77
N GLU A 77 6.57 -11.37 -9.75
CA GLU A 77 6.18 -12.20 -10.90
C GLU A 77 4.65 -12.34 -11.07
N GLY A 78 3.89 -11.91 -10.05
CA GLY A 78 2.44 -11.96 -10.04
C GLY A 78 1.84 -11.02 -11.07
N ASN A 79 0.79 -11.50 -11.74
CA ASN A 79 0.01 -10.75 -12.71
C ASN A 79 -1.48 -10.75 -12.32
N PRO A 80 -1.93 -9.77 -11.53
CA PRO A 80 -3.32 -9.67 -11.14
C PRO A 80 -4.18 -9.24 -12.35
N THR A 81 -5.32 -9.90 -12.56
CA THR A 81 -6.27 -9.48 -13.59
C THR A 81 -6.92 -8.15 -13.21
N LEU A 82 -7.42 -7.41 -14.20
CA LEU A 82 -8.19 -6.19 -13.96
C LEU A 82 -9.39 -6.43 -13.03
N GLU A 83 -10.02 -7.62 -13.13
CA GLU A 83 -11.11 -8.02 -12.22
C GLU A 83 -10.64 -8.11 -10.77
N ASN A 84 -9.48 -8.77 -10.52
CA ASN A 84 -8.92 -8.89 -9.18
C ASN A 84 -8.57 -7.51 -8.61
N LEU A 85 -7.96 -6.65 -9.42
CA LEU A 85 -7.62 -5.29 -9.03
C LEU A 85 -8.87 -4.46 -8.73
N GLY A 86 -9.90 -4.54 -9.57
CA GLY A 86 -11.16 -3.83 -9.39
C GLY A 86 -11.84 -4.19 -8.06
N LYS A 87 -11.86 -5.48 -7.70
CA LYS A 87 -12.40 -5.93 -6.40
C LYS A 87 -11.65 -5.31 -5.22
N ILE A 88 -10.33 -5.27 -5.29
CA ILE A 88 -9.49 -4.74 -4.20
C ILE A 88 -9.61 -3.22 -4.10
N ILE A 89 -9.48 -2.52 -5.22
CA ILE A 89 -9.58 -1.05 -5.28
C ILE A 89 -10.96 -0.61 -4.80
N HIS A 90 -12.03 -1.31 -5.20
CA HIS A 90 -13.37 -1.00 -4.73
C HIS A 90 -13.46 -1.08 -3.20
N GLN A 91 -12.93 -2.13 -2.56
CA GLN A 91 -12.94 -2.24 -1.09
C GLN A 91 -12.03 -1.22 -0.38
N LEU A 92 -11.04 -0.69 -1.08
CA LEU A 92 -10.10 0.29 -0.55
C LEU A 92 -10.63 1.73 -0.66
N CYS A 93 -11.36 2.03 -1.73
CA CYS A 93 -11.84 3.36 -2.08
C CYS A 93 -13.34 3.61 -1.80
N ALA A 94 -14.18 2.57 -1.72
CA ALA A 94 -15.59 2.67 -1.34
C ALA A 94 -15.75 2.59 0.19
#